data_AF-A0AAD6X8X2-F1
#
_entry.id   AF-A0AAD6X8X2-F1
#
_cell.length_a   1.000
_cell.length_b   1.000
_cell.length_c   1.000
_cell.angle_alpha   90.00
_cell.angle_beta   90.00
_cell.angle_gamma   90.00
#
_symmetry.space_group_name_H-M   'P 1'
#
loop_
_entity.id
_entity.type
_entity.pdbx_description
1 polymer ?
#
loop_
_entity_poly.entity_id
_entity_poly.type
_entity_poly.pdbx_seq_one_letter_code
_entity_poly.pdbx_strand_id
1 'polypeptide(L)'
;MSSKFLGLLAVLLRAAELSIAVSTSTLGAAPSTSLTSAPSTSTTAALSTVSATATSTVTSATATASFPAVGSVPRDFSAEGLAQLWDLVGPVEAPPFTTTRVPTSTRVLLPSPPPALYPSFFAPEPKDILPTLKFPAGFKFGVATAAYQVEGAVKNEGKGPTIWDWNSRQPGGVIDNTTADVVDLQYYLYKEDVVRVASLGVNAHSFSISWARIFPFAVANSPVNQQAIDHYSDLINYHIQNGVAPVATLFHWDTPLALAAYYGGFTSPDVVDDFVHYAKTVFAAYNGRVKTWYTFNEPRVFCSQTAGYPFNVSLAPGVNASTAPYQCAYNLLKAHVGAVKAFREMKIEGEISLKNDDFIGIPWRSNTTDDALSVERHVAFRIGVFSDPLYTTGDWPTIMTDTLPPDYLPRFTEQEKKDNLGSADFFAIDSYREQFITAPPDGLDACVSNTSHPLWPECHSVVLFDSNAGWAAGISPDPLSDVWLQATPNTLRSYLKGVQTRWPTKKMYVSEFGFVEPFEELRTELFRIQEDVARTNYYMTYLGQILLAIHEDGVPIMGAFAWAMIDNAEWNSGLSAKFGIQHVNYTTLERSYKRSAFALSEFFQAHLQS
;
A
#
# COMPACT_ATOMS: atom_id res chain seq x y z
N MET A 1 6.06 9.38 69.45
CA MET A 1 5.84 10.55 70.33
C MET A 1 6.29 11.80 69.57
N SER A 2 5.57 12.93 69.73
CA SER A 2 5.87 14.33 69.37
C SER A 2 7.02 14.69 68.39
N SER A 3 6.89 15.68 67.50
CA SER A 3 5.78 16.61 67.19
C SER A 3 6.19 17.59 66.07
N LYS A 4 5.33 17.78 65.04
CA LYS A 4 5.14 19.03 64.24
C LYS A 4 6.36 19.59 63.45
N PHE A 5 6.23 20.44 62.42
CA PHE A 5 5.25 20.73 61.34
C PHE A 5 5.81 21.99 60.63
N LEU A 6 5.83 22.05 59.28
CA LEU A 6 5.87 23.23 58.38
C LEU A 6 6.84 24.44 58.63
N GLY A 7 7.46 24.93 57.56
CA GLY A 7 8.08 26.27 57.46
C GLY A 7 8.66 26.53 56.06
N LEU A 8 8.55 27.75 55.52
CA LEU A 8 8.71 28.07 54.09
C LEU A 8 9.75 29.18 53.82
N LEU A 9 10.45 29.08 52.68
CA LEU A 9 10.95 30.16 51.79
C LEU A 9 12.19 31.07 52.13
N ALA A 10 13.11 31.15 51.15
CA ALA A 10 14.01 32.27 50.77
C ALA A 10 15.16 32.69 51.76
N VAL A 11 16.29 33.34 51.40
CA VAL A 11 16.89 34.04 50.22
C VAL A 11 18.43 33.78 50.25
N LEU A 12 19.13 33.25 49.22
CA LEU A 12 19.81 33.91 48.07
C LEU A 12 20.94 34.93 48.41
N LEU A 13 22.18 34.78 47.89
CA LEU A 13 23.08 35.91 47.48
C LEU A 13 24.41 35.53 46.80
N ARG A 14 24.89 36.44 45.93
CA ARG A 14 26.16 36.49 45.14
C ARG A 14 26.19 35.58 43.90
N ALA A 15 25.97 36.02 42.65
CA ALA A 15 26.13 37.32 41.94
C ALA A 15 27.55 37.62 41.39
N ALA A 16 27.60 37.84 40.08
CA ALA A 16 28.60 38.64 39.35
C ALA A 16 27.89 39.28 38.14
N GLU A 17 28.03 40.59 37.97
CA GLU A 17 27.33 41.41 36.98
C GLU A 17 28.23 41.75 35.79
N LEU A 18 27.65 42.21 34.67
CA LEU A 18 28.10 43.47 34.07
C LEU A 18 27.00 44.07 33.16
N SER A 19 26.73 45.37 33.34
CA SER A 19 25.87 46.20 32.48
C SER A 19 26.32 47.65 32.59
N ILE A 20 26.47 48.37 31.47
CA ILE A 20 26.63 49.84 31.44
C ILE A 20 25.90 50.44 30.22
N ALA A 21 25.28 51.60 30.43
CA ALA A 21 24.78 52.58 29.45
C ALA A 21 24.98 54.00 30.10
N VAL A 22 24.61 55.18 29.56
CA VAL A 22 23.67 55.65 28.52
C VAL A 22 24.27 56.93 27.88
N SER A 23 23.51 57.65 27.02
CA SER A 23 23.51 59.13 26.81
C SER A 23 24.32 59.70 25.61
N THR A 24 24.05 60.92 25.11
CA THR A 24 22.85 61.50 24.41
C THR A 24 23.17 62.94 23.92
N SER A 25 22.71 63.37 22.72
CA SER A 25 22.40 64.79 22.34
C SER A 25 21.82 64.85 20.89
N THR A 26 20.59 65.35 20.65
CA THR A 26 20.18 66.71 20.15
C THR A 26 20.62 67.06 18.70
N LEU A 27 19.88 67.77 17.82
CA LEU A 27 18.77 68.76 17.94
C LEU A 27 17.99 68.88 16.58
N GLY A 28 16.70 69.27 16.56
CA GLY A 28 15.98 69.62 15.31
C GLY A 28 14.47 69.87 15.49
N ALA A 29 13.93 71.01 15.01
CA ALA A 29 12.62 71.56 15.40
C ALA A 29 11.39 71.11 14.58
N ALA A 30 10.19 71.30 15.16
CA ALA A 30 8.86 71.10 14.55
C ALA A 30 8.34 72.39 13.84
N PRO A 31 7.17 72.38 13.17
CA PRO A 31 5.91 72.56 13.93
C PRO A 31 4.71 71.72 13.46
N SER A 32 3.64 71.80 14.25
CA SER A 32 2.37 71.08 14.20
C SER A 32 1.33 71.64 13.21
N THR A 33 0.40 70.78 12.81
CA THR A 33 -1.03 71.16 12.69
C THR A 33 -1.88 70.11 13.40
N SER A 34 -2.98 70.56 14.02
CA SER A 34 -4.01 69.74 14.66
C SER A 34 -5.18 69.52 13.66
N LEU A 35 -6.23 68.73 13.88
CA LEU A 35 -7.05 68.52 15.09
C LEU A 35 -8.06 67.36 14.82
N THR A 36 -8.84 66.99 15.85
CA THR A 36 -10.07 66.13 15.85
C THR A 36 -9.89 64.61 16.01
N SER A 37 -10.96 63.98 16.52
CA SER A 37 -10.88 62.83 17.43
C SER A 37 -12.11 61.93 17.37
N ALA A 38 -11.89 60.59 17.40
CA ALA A 38 -12.84 59.54 17.79
C ALA A 38 -14.06 59.33 16.82
N PRO A 39 -14.68 58.13 16.73
CA PRO A 39 -14.82 57.13 17.81
C PRO A 39 -14.39 55.69 17.49
N SER A 40 -14.28 54.92 18.57
CA SER A 40 -14.07 53.47 18.59
C SER A 40 -15.28 52.69 18.08
N THR A 41 -15.06 51.69 17.23
CA THR A 41 -16.01 50.59 17.00
C THR A 41 -15.28 49.25 17.07
N SER A 42 -15.79 48.36 17.91
CA SER A 42 -15.34 46.97 18.03
C SER A 42 -15.86 46.17 16.83
N THR A 43 -14.97 45.48 16.11
CA THR A 43 -15.37 44.44 15.16
C THR A 43 -14.50 43.20 15.36
N THR A 44 -15.16 42.06 15.47
CA THR A 44 -14.57 40.73 15.55
C THR A 44 -13.87 40.38 14.24
N ALA A 45 -12.55 40.19 14.27
CA ALA A 45 -11.80 39.71 13.12
C ALA A 45 -12.07 38.22 12.90
N ALA A 46 -12.89 37.88 11.91
CA ALA A 46 -12.95 36.53 11.37
C ALA A 46 -11.66 36.24 10.60
N LEU A 47 -10.91 35.22 11.02
CA LEU A 47 -9.78 34.70 10.27
C LEU A 47 -10.32 33.95 9.05
N SER A 48 -10.37 34.62 7.90
CA SER A 48 -10.74 33.99 6.64
C SER A 48 -9.66 33.00 6.21
N THR A 49 -9.99 31.71 6.18
CA THR A 49 -9.18 30.69 5.52
C THR A 49 -9.05 31.03 4.04
N VAL A 50 -7.82 31.31 3.59
CA VAL A 50 -7.53 31.58 2.18
C VAL A 50 -7.64 30.27 1.42
N SER A 51 -8.80 30.03 0.81
CA SER A 51 -8.94 29.03 -0.25
C SER A 51 -8.13 29.51 -1.45
N ALA A 52 -7.01 28.84 -1.73
CA ALA A 52 -6.19 29.12 -2.89
C ALA A 52 -6.82 28.54 -4.18
N THR A 53 -7.93 29.15 -4.64
CA THR A 53 -8.41 28.94 -6.01
C THR A 53 -7.43 29.57 -6.99
N ALA A 54 -6.43 28.80 -7.39
CA ALA A 54 -5.53 29.15 -8.49
C ALA A 54 -6.27 29.01 -9.82
N THR A 55 -6.95 30.07 -10.27
CA THR A 55 -7.49 30.15 -11.64
C THR A 55 -6.37 30.40 -12.64
N SER A 56 -5.62 29.36 -13.00
CA SER A 56 -4.81 29.36 -14.21
C SER A 56 -5.71 29.03 -15.39
N THR A 57 -6.06 30.03 -16.20
CA THR A 57 -6.68 29.82 -17.51
C THR A 57 -5.66 29.31 -18.52
N VAL A 58 -5.12 28.12 -18.26
CA VAL A 58 -4.56 27.27 -19.31
C VAL A 58 -5.75 26.75 -20.10
N THR A 59 -5.84 27.07 -21.39
CA THR A 59 -6.70 26.32 -22.31
C THR A 59 -6.10 24.95 -22.53
N SER A 60 -6.23 24.08 -21.53
CA SER A 60 -5.98 22.66 -21.69
C SER A 60 -7.07 22.14 -22.63
N ALA A 61 -6.66 21.70 -23.82
CA ALA A 61 -7.40 20.61 -24.44
C ALA A 61 -7.41 19.48 -23.40
N THR A 62 -8.59 19.11 -22.92
CA THR A 62 -8.75 18.01 -21.96
C THR A 62 -8.40 16.74 -22.72
N ALA A 63 -7.11 16.39 -22.69
CA ALA A 63 -6.58 15.22 -23.35
C ALA A 63 -7.20 14.01 -22.67
N THR A 64 -8.19 13.43 -23.35
CA THR A 64 -8.98 12.32 -22.86
C THR A 64 -8.31 11.03 -23.29
N ALA A 65 -8.08 10.13 -22.34
CA ALA A 65 -7.64 8.77 -22.65
C ALA A 65 -8.60 8.14 -23.65
N SER A 66 -8.05 7.56 -24.71
CA SER A 66 -8.81 6.89 -25.76
C SER A 66 -8.52 5.39 -25.70
N PHE A 67 -9.58 4.60 -25.69
CA PHE A 67 -9.52 3.15 -25.67
C PHE A 67 -10.49 2.60 -26.72
N PRO A 68 -10.16 1.51 -27.42
CA PRO A 68 -11.11 0.87 -28.33
C PRO A 68 -12.39 0.49 -27.58
N ALA A 69 -13.52 0.53 -28.28
CA ALA A 69 -14.79 0.11 -27.70
C ALA A 69 -14.67 -1.34 -27.19
N VAL A 70 -15.08 -1.59 -25.95
CA VAL A 70 -14.97 -2.92 -25.32
C VAL A 70 -15.70 -3.96 -26.19
N GLY A 71 -15.01 -5.05 -26.52
CA GLY A 71 -15.46 -6.10 -27.43
C GLY A 71 -15.17 -5.86 -28.92
N SER A 72 -14.58 -4.72 -29.32
CA SER A 72 -14.23 -4.44 -30.73
C SER A 72 -12.88 -5.01 -31.17
N VAL A 73 -11.97 -5.31 -30.24
CA VAL A 73 -10.66 -5.91 -30.54
C VAL A 73 -10.84 -7.41 -30.82
N PRO A 74 -10.39 -7.93 -31.99
CA PRO A 74 -10.52 -9.34 -32.31
C PRO A 74 -9.81 -10.25 -31.31
N ARG A 75 -10.42 -11.41 -31.01
CA ARG A 75 -9.77 -12.51 -30.27
C ARG A 75 -8.87 -13.33 -31.20
N ASP A 76 -7.83 -12.68 -31.70
CA ASP A 76 -6.74 -13.32 -32.45
C ASP A 76 -5.60 -13.66 -31.47
N PHE A 77 -5.23 -14.93 -31.39
CA PHE A 77 -4.18 -15.43 -30.49
C PHE A 77 -2.85 -15.70 -31.21
N SER A 78 -2.67 -15.16 -32.42
CA SER A 78 -1.41 -15.22 -33.16
C SER A 78 -0.39 -14.18 -32.65
N ALA A 79 0.82 -14.18 -33.22
CA ALA A 79 1.81 -13.14 -32.96
C ALA A 79 1.32 -11.75 -33.42
N GLU A 80 0.55 -11.69 -34.51
CA GLU A 80 -0.09 -10.49 -35.04
C GLU A 80 -1.21 -9.97 -34.11
N GLY A 81 -2.01 -10.87 -33.51
CA GLY A 81 -2.97 -10.51 -32.48
C GLY A 81 -2.30 -9.94 -31.22
N LEU A 82 -1.16 -10.52 -30.79
CA LEU A 82 -0.37 -9.99 -29.69
C LEU A 82 0.23 -8.62 -30.02
N ALA A 83 0.67 -8.42 -31.27
CA ALA A 83 1.16 -7.13 -31.74
C ALA A 83 0.05 -6.06 -31.72
N GLN A 84 -1.16 -6.37 -32.17
CA GLN A 84 -2.31 -5.47 -32.10
C GLN A 84 -2.62 -5.00 -30.67
N LEU A 85 -2.53 -5.89 -29.67
CA LEU A 85 -2.69 -5.51 -28.27
C LEU A 85 -1.57 -4.56 -27.79
N TRP A 86 -0.33 -4.77 -28.24
CA TRP A 86 0.78 -3.86 -27.95
C TRP A 86 0.66 -2.51 -28.69
N ASP A 87 0.04 -2.48 -29.87
CA ASP A 87 -0.20 -1.23 -30.62
C ASP A 87 -1.22 -0.32 -29.89
N LEU A 88 -2.12 -0.88 -29.06
CA LEU A 88 -2.98 -0.10 -28.16
C LEU A 88 -2.20 0.61 -27.05
N VAL A 89 -1.09 0.01 -26.60
CA VAL A 89 -0.16 0.63 -25.63
C VAL A 89 0.72 1.66 -26.33
N GLY A 90 1.27 1.33 -27.49
CA GLY A 90 2.23 2.15 -28.22
C GLY A 90 3.69 1.76 -27.97
N PRO A 91 4.65 2.68 -28.18
CA PRO A 91 6.08 2.39 -28.05
C PRO A 91 6.48 1.93 -26.64
N VAL A 92 7.39 0.95 -26.58
CA VAL A 92 7.94 0.36 -25.36
C VAL A 92 9.46 0.50 -25.39
N GLU A 93 10.04 0.97 -24.28
CA GLU A 93 11.49 1.00 -24.10
C GLU A 93 12.05 -0.43 -23.96
N ALA A 94 13.11 -0.74 -24.71
CA ALA A 94 13.79 -2.03 -24.59
C ALA A 94 14.78 -1.99 -23.40
N PRO A 95 14.84 -3.06 -22.58
CA PRO A 95 15.77 -3.09 -21.45
C PRO A 95 17.24 -3.08 -21.92
N PRO A 96 18.17 -2.50 -21.13
CA PRO A 96 19.59 -2.40 -21.50
C PRO A 96 20.31 -3.74 -21.66
N PHE A 97 19.73 -4.84 -21.19
CA PHE A 97 20.16 -6.21 -21.44
C PHE A 97 18.99 -7.18 -21.29
N THR A 98 19.10 -8.36 -21.91
CA THR A 98 18.04 -9.40 -21.94
C THR A 98 18.51 -10.76 -21.43
N THR A 99 19.50 -10.76 -20.53
CA THR A 99 20.09 -11.97 -19.96
C THR A 99 20.07 -11.89 -18.44
N THR A 100 19.49 -12.89 -17.78
CA THR A 100 19.49 -12.97 -16.31
C THR A 100 20.91 -13.01 -15.78
N ARG A 101 21.26 -12.05 -14.91
CA ARG A 101 22.56 -12.05 -14.25
C ARG A 101 22.59 -13.12 -13.16
N VAL A 102 23.72 -13.79 -13.02
CA VAL A 102 23.92 -14.85 -12.03
C VAL A 102 25.06 -14.43 -11.09
N PRO A 103 24.77 -14.18 -9.79
CA PRO A 103 25.81 -13.91 -8.80
C PRO A 103 26.83 -15.04 -8.72
N THR A 104 28.09 -14.67 -8.50
CA THR A 104 29.19 -15.65 -8.27
C THR A 104 29.15 -16.28 -6.88
N SER A 105 28.26 -15.83 -5.99
CA SER A 105 28.09 -16.28 -4.61
C SER A 105 26.62 -16.27 -4.21
N THR A 106 26.19 -17.24 -3.39
CA THR A 106 24.86 -17.31 -2.76
C THR A 106 24.71 -16.34 -1.58
N ARG A 107 25.77 -15.59 -1.24
CA ARG A 107 25.74 -14.48 -0.27
C ARG A 107 26.60 -13.32 -0.78
N VAL A 108 26.03 -12.12 -0.77
CA VAL A 108 26.78 -10.86 -0.91
C VAL A 108 27.37 -10.49 0.45
N LEU A 109 28.63 -10.05 0.47
CA LEU A 109 29.23 -9.43 1.65
C LEU A 109 28.50 -8.11 1.91
N LEU A 110 27.82 -8.00 3.06
CA LEU A 110 27.19 -6.75 3.46
C LEU A 110 28.26 -5.66 3.67
N PRO A 111 27.99 -4.40 3.32
CA PRO A 111 28.81 -3.27 3.77
C PRO A 111 28.87 -3.22 5.29
N SER A 112 29.83 -2.46 5.84
CA SER A 112 29.79 -2.07 7.24
C SER A 112 28.44 -1.41 7.57
N PRO A 113 27.78 -1.77 8.68
CA PRO A 113 26.53 -1.13 9.08
C PRO A 113 26.75 0.37 9.34
N PRO A 114 25.72 1.20 9.14
CA PRO A 114 25.82 2.64 9.40
C PRO A 114 26.02 2.91 10.90
N PRO A 115 26.65 4.04 11.29
CA PRO A 115 26.75 4.44 12.69
C PRO A 115 25.37 4.55 13.36
N ALA A 116 25.31 4.36 14.68
CA ALA A 116 24.08 4.50 15.45
C ALA A 116 23.43 5.89 15.21
N LEU A 117 22.15 5.88 14.88
CA LEU A 117 21.37 7.07 14.53
C LEU A 117 21.17 8.01 15.73
N TYR A 118 21.01 7.42 16.93
CA TYR A 118 20.77 8.14 18.17
C TYR A 118 21.69 7.62 19.29
N PRO A 119 22.01 8.43 20.31
CA PRO A 119 22.59 7.93 21.54
C PRO A 119 21.66 6.94 22.25
N SER A 120 22.22 5.89 22.84
CA SER A 120 21.46 4.80 23.48
C SER A 120 20.57 5.22 24.67
N PHE A 121 20.80 6.39 25.25
CA PHE A 121 19.93 6.96 26.28
C PHE A 121 18.64 7.58 25.72
N PHE A 122 18.60 7.87 24.41
CA PHE A 122 17.45 8.49 23.73
C PHE A 122 16.59 7.46 23.00
N ALA A 123 17.22 6.52 22.29
CA ALA A 123 16.55 5.41 21.63
C ALA A 123 17.43 4.14 21.66
N PRO A 124 16.84 2.95 21.83
CA PRO A 124 17.57 1.68 21.74
C PRO A 124 18.04 1.40 20.30
N GLU A 125 19.09 0.60 20.17
CA GLU A 125 19.47 0.01 18.88
C GLU A 125 18.44 -1.06 18.46
N PRO A 126 18.28 -1.38 17.16
CA PRO A 126 17.29 -2.34 16.66
C PRO A 126 17.22 -3.68 17.40
N LYS A 127 18.37 -4.24 17.81
CA LYS A 127 18.42 -5.49 18.60
C LYS A 127 17.89 -5.36 20.03
N ASP A 128 17.85 -4.15 20.58
CA ASP A 128 17.53 -3.84 21.98
C ASP A 128 16.09 -3.31 22.14
N ILE A 129 15.27 -3.34 21.08
CA ILE A 129 13.85 -3.03 21.13
C ILE A 129 13.08 -4.25 21.66
N LEU A 130 12.65 -4.22 22.91
CA LEU A 130 11.93 -5.34 23.57
C LEU A 130 12.75 -6.66 23.57
N PRO A 131 14.01 -6.66 24.03
CA PRO A 131 15.00 -7.70 23.72
C PRO A 131 14.67 -9.08 24.32
N THR A 132 13.78 -9.14 25.30
CA THR A 132 13.27 -10.38 25.92
C THR A 132 12.17 -11.06 25.11
N LEU A 133 11.51 -10.35 24.19
CA LEU A 133 10.47 -10.90 23.33
C LEU A 133 11.09 -11.55 22.08
N LYS A 134 10.39 -12.52 21.50
CA LYS A 134 10.78 -13.23 20.27
C LYS A 134 9.53 -13.53 19.45
N PHE A 135 9.62 -13.48 18.13
CA PHE A 135 8.51 -13.88 17.26
C PHE A 135 8.23 -15.39 17.39
N PRO A 136 7.03 -15.88 17.04
CA PRO A 136 6.72 -17.30 17.04
C PRO A 136 7.69 -18.13 16.17
N ALA A 137 7.87 -19.41 16.51
CA ALA A 137 8.65 -20.33 15.67
C ALA A 137 8.08 -20.40 14.25
N GLY A 138 8.94 -20.26 13.24
CA GLY A 138 8.52 -20.24 11.83
C GLY A 138 7.92 -18.91 11.34
N PHE A 139 8.07 -17.81 12.11
CA PHE A 139 7.63 -16.48 11.67
C PHE A 139 8.35 -16.04 10.38
N LYS A 140 7.57 -15.53 9.42
CA LYS A 140 8.09 -14.98 8.16
C LYS A 140 8.49 -13.52 8.34
N PHE A 141 9.78 -13.26 8.43
CA PHE A 141 10.35 -11.93 8.24
C PHE A 141 10.68 -11.75 6.78
N GLY A 142 9.83 -10.98 6.09
CA GLY A 142 9.88 -10.85 4.66
C GLY A 142 10.07 -9.44 4.14
N VAL A 143 10.28 -9.39 2.83
CA VAL A 143 10.10 -8.20 2.00
C VAL A 143 8.99 -8.49 0.99
N ALA A 144 8.41 -7.45 0.41
CA ALA A 144 7.38 -7.55 -0.63
C ALA A 144 7.77 -6.81 -1.91
N THR A 145 7.27 -7.31 -3.05
CA THR A 145 7.31 -6.71 -4.40
C THR A 145 6.08 -7.11 -5.22
N ALA A 146 5.84 -6.39 -6.33
CA ALA A 146 4.80 -6.69 -7.30
C ALA A 146 5.37 -6.68 -8.73
N ALA A 147 4.99 -7.66 -9.56
CA ALA A 147 5.53 -7.91 -10.89
C ALA A 147 5.63 -6.64 -11.76
N TYR A 148 4.51 -5.91 -11.94
CA TYR A 148 4.49 -4.68 -12.74
C TYR A 148 5.42 -3.59 -12.18
N GLN A 149 5.58 -3.52 -10.86
CA GLN A 149 6.34 -2.46 -10.21
C GLN A 149 7.86 -2.67 -10.28
N VAL A 150 8.34 -3.93 -10.33
CA VAL A 150 9.77 -4.27 -10.25
C VAL A 150 10.36 -4.99 -11.46
N GLU A 151 9.57 -5.73 -12.24
CA GLU A 151 10.15 -6.65 -13.23
C GLU A 151 10.76 -5.92 -14.44
N GLY A 152 10.06 -4.94 -14.99
CA GLY A 152 10.38 -4.38 -16.30
C GLY A 152 10.28 -5.41 -17.42
N ALA A 153 11.05 -5.22 -18.49
CA ALA A 153 11.10 -6.14 -19.64
C ALA A 153 9.69 -6.46 -20.17
N VAL A 154 8.83 -5.44 -20.28
CA VAL A 154 7.37 -5.63 -20.35
C VAL A 154 6.87 -6.28 -21.64
N LYS A 155 7.69 -6.30 -22.71
CA LYS A 155 7.39 -6.92 -24.01
C LYS A 155 8.32 -8.11 -24.33
N ASN A 156 9.16 -8.53 -23.39
CA ASN A 156 10.08 -9.65 -23.58
C ASN A 156 9.38 -11.01 -23.40
N GLU A 157 9.97 -12.04 -24.02
CA GLU A 157 9.63 -13.46 -23.80
C GLU A 157 8.13 -13.77 -23.93
N GLY A 158 7.43 -13.05 -24.82
CA GLY A 158 6.02 -13.25 -25.14
C GLY A 158 5.00 -12.61 -24.19
N LYS A 159 5.42 -11.78 -23.22
CA LYS A 159 4.49 -11.07 -22.31
C LYS A 159 3.43 -10.26 -23.08
N GLY A 160 2.18 -10.38 -22.65
CA GLY A 160 1.07 -9.51 -23.05
C GLY A 160 1.08 -8.15 -22.32
N PRO A 161 0.50 -7.11 -22.93
CA PRO A 161 0.33 -5.84 -22.24
C PRO A 161 -0.72 -5.94 -21.13
N THR A 162 -0.58 -5.09 -20.13
CA THR A 162 -1.50 -4.89 -19.01
C THR A 162 -2.21 -3.55 -19.14
N ILE A 163 -3.29 -3.35 -18.38
CA ILE A 163 -3.97 -2.05 -18.29
C ILE A 163 -3.04 -0.95 -17.75
N TRP A 164 -2.02 -1.31 -16.99
CA TRP A 164 -1.02 -0.39 -16.47
C TRP A 164 0.05 0.00 -17.49
N ASP A 165 0.47 -0.95 -18.34
CA ASP A 165 1.32 -0.66 -19.52
C ASP A 165 0.64 0.43 -20.39
N TRP A 166 -0.68 0.37 -20.55
CA TRP A 166 -1.49 1.40 -21.23
C TRP A 166 -1.68 2.68 -20.40
N ASN A 167 -2.01 2.57 -19.10
CA ASN A 167 -2.28 3.71 -18.20
C ASN A 167 -1.10 4.69 -18.11
N SER A 168 0.13 4.17 -17.98
CA SER A 168 1.34 5.00 -17.85
C SER A 168 1.59 5.94 -19.04
N ARG A 169 0.93 5.70 -20.17
CA ARG A 169 1.01 6.51 -21.39
C ARG A 169 -0.20 7.44 -21.59
N GLN A 170 -1.17 7.42 -20.67
CA GLN A 170 -2.32 8.32 -20.72
C GLN A 170 -1.99 9.67 -20.07
N PRO A 171 -2.59 10.80 -20.54
CA PRO A 171 -2.36 12.11 -19.95
C PRO A 171 -2.70 12.12 -18.45
N GLY A 172 -1.70 12.37 -17.59
CA GLY A 172 -1.86 12.36 -16.14
C GLY A 172 -2.07 10.98 -15.50
N GLY A 173 -1.81 9.88 -16.23
CA GLY A 173 -1.89 8.52 -15.69
C GLY A 173 -0.80 8.20 -14.67
N VAL A 174 0.40 8.78 -14.85
CA VAL A 174 1.54 8.72 -13.92
C VAL A 174 2.13 10.12 -13.78
N ILE A 175 2.40 10.55 -12.53
CA ILE A 175 2.76 11.94 -12.16
C ILE A 175 4.10 12.38 -12.80
N ASP A 176 5.10 11.52 -12.81
CA ASP A 176 6.42 11.81 -13.40
C ASP A 176 6.54 11.39 -14.88
N ASN A 177 5.46 10.86 -15.47
CA ASN A 177 5.39 10.31 -16.82
C ASN A 177 6.32 9.10 -17.08
N THR A 178 6.79 8.41 -16.03
CA THR A 178 7.54 7.16 -16.20
C THR A 178 6.63 6.01 -16.63
N THR A 179 7.16 5.09 -17.43
CA THR A 179 6.53 3.81 -17.76
C THR A 179 7.18 2.69 -16.96
N ALA A 180 6.51 1.56 -16.81
CA ALA A 180 7.12 0.38 -16.17
C ALA A 180 7.96 -0.47 -17.13
N ASP A 181 8.36 0.06 -18.29
CA ASP A 181 9.00 -0.73 -19.35
C ASP A 181 10.32 -1.39 -18.90
N VAL A 182 11.08 -0.68 -18.05
CA VAL A 182 12.39 -1.10 -17.52
C VAL A 182 12.40 -1.16 -15.99
N VAL A 183 11.89 -0.14 -15.29
CA VAL A 183 11.91 0.02 -13.81
C VAL A 183 13.28 -0.33 -13.19
N ASP A 184 13.32 -1.10 -12.10
CA ASP A 184 14.57 -1.65 -11.57
C ASP A 184 15.07 -2.90 -12.32
N LEU A 185 14.31 -3.43 -13.29
CA LEU A 185 14.63 -4.59 -14.13
C LEU A 185 14.85 -5.91 -13.36
N GLN A 186 14.08 -6.15 -12.30
CA GLN A 186 14.14 -7.39 -11.52
C GLN A 186 13.97 -8.65 -12.39
N TYR A 187 13.28 -8.59 -13.52
CA TYR A 187 13.12 -9.73 -14.43
C TYR A 187 14.46 -10.36 -14.87
N TYR A 188 15.51 -9.54 -15.03
CA TYR A 188 16.86 -10.02 -15.32
C TYR A 188 17.84 -9.91 -14.14
N LEU A 189 17.43 -9.29 -13.02
CA LEU A 189 18.27 -9.05 -11.84
C LEU A 189 17.85 -9.81 -10.58
N TYR A 190 16.74 -10.56 -10.60
CA TYR A 190 16.18 -11.22 -9.42
C TYR A 190 17.17 -12.13 -8.68
N LYS A 191 18.15 -12.74 -9.35
CA LYS A 191 19.17 -13.56 -8.68
C LYS A 191 20.12 -12.71 -7.84
N GLU A 192 20.46 -11.51 -8.30
CA GLU A 192 21.20 -10.53 -7.51
C GLU A 192 20.35 -10.06 -6.32
N ASP A 193 19.08 -9.70 -6.55
CA ASP A 193 18.20 -9.18 -5.49
C ASP A 193 17.87 -10.22 -4.41
N VAL A 194 17.60 -11.48 -4.79
CA VAL A 194 17.35 -12.60 -3.84
C VAL A 194 18.56 -12.86 -2.96
N VAL A 195 19.78 -12.89 -3.52
CA VAL A 195 21.00 -13.05 -2.72
C VAL A 195 21.19 -11.87 -1.77
N ARG A 196 20.88 -10.65 -2.23
CA ARG A 196 21.02 -9.44 -1.42
C ARG A 196 20.10 -9.43 -0.20
N VAL A 197 18.83 -9.82 -0.34
CA VAL A 197 17.92 -9.92 0.82
C VAL A 197 18.21 -11.13 1.70
N ALA A 198 18.60 -12.26 1.11
CA ALA A 198 19.06 -13.41 1.88
C ALA A 198 20.24 -13.03 2.79
N SER A 199 21.20 -12.24 2.30
CA SER A 199 22.31 -11.70 3.09
C SER A 199 21.88 -10.81 4.28
N LEU A 200 20.73 -10.14 4.23
CA LEU A 200 20.14 -9.39 5.36
C LEU A 200 19.45 -10.30 6.41
N GLY A 201 19.43 -11.63 6.21
CA GLY A 201 18.72 -12.55 7.09
C GLY A 201 17.20 -12.59 6.86
N VAL A 202 16.70 -11.98 5.78
CA VAL A 202 15.30 -12.13 5.33
C VAL A 202 15.03 -13.60 5.03
N ASN A 203 13.92 -14.13 5.56
CA ASN A 203 13.57 -15.55 5.43
C ASN A 203 12.34 -15.82 4.54
N ALA A 204 11.71 -14.77 3.99
CA ALA A 204 10.61 -14.87 3.02
C ALA A 204 10.62 -13.71 2.01
N HIS A 205 10.11 -13.94 0.80
CA HIS A 205 9.83 -12.87 -0.16
C HIS A 205 8.42 -13.07 -0.70
N SER A 206 7.58 -12.06 -0.53
CA SER A 206 6.28 -11.94 -1.16
C SER A 206 6.45 -11.27 -2.53
N PHE A 207 6.13 -11.98 -3.60
CA PHE A 207 6.16 -11.45 -4.97
C PHE A 207 4.82 -11.76 -5.66
N SER A 208 4.44 -10.98 -6.67
CA SER A 208 3.33 -11.36 -7.55
C SER A 208 3.80 -12.00 -8.85
N ILE A 209 2.91 -12.78 -9.46
CA ILE A 209 3.11 -13.41 -10.77
C ILE A 209 2.28 -12.60 -11.77
N SER A 210 2.89 -12.10 -12.84
CA SER A 210 2.13 -11.36 -13.84
C SER A 210 1.28 -12.30 -14.70
N TRP A 211 -0.05 -12.15 -14.61
CA TRP A 211 -1.00 -12.94 -15.40
C TRP A 211 -0.71 -12.79 -16.90
N ALA A 212 -0.44 -11.56 -17.35
CA ALA A 212 -0.12 -11.27 -18.74
C ALA A 212 1.22 -11.88 -19.22
N ARG A 213 2.12 -12.32 -18.31
CA ARG A 213 3.25 -13.16 -18.71
C ARG A 213 2.82 -14.60 -18.98
N ILE A 214 2.06 -15.22 -18.07
CA ILE A 214 1.66 -16.64 -18.16
C ILE A 214 0.65 -16.87 -19.29
N PHE A 215 -0.33 -15.98 -19.46
CA PHE A 215 -1.29 -15.98 -20.56
C PHE A 215 -1.31 -14.60 -21.23
N PRO A 216 -0.63 -14.41 -22.37
CA PRO A 216 -0.51 -13.10 -23.03
C PRO A 216 -1.86 -12.49 -23.47
N PHE A 217 -2.86 -13.34 -23.74
CA PHE A 217 -4.24 -12.94 -24.04
C PHE A 217 -5.20 -13.18 -22.87
N ALA A 218 -4.70 -13.73 -21.77
CA ALA A 218 -5.35 -14.00 -20.49
C ALA A 218 -6.59 -14.91 -20.44
N VAL A 219 -7.29 -15.09 -21.56
CA VAL A 219 -8.49 -15.94 -21.67
C VAL A 219 -8.14 -17.44 -21.68
N ALA A 220 -8.99 -18.28 -21.09
CA ALA A 220 -8.74 -19.69 -20.80
C ALA A 220 -8.53 -20.61 -22.03
N ASN A 221 -8.88 -20.14 -23.23
CA ASN A 221 -8.66 -20.84 -24.49
C ASN A 221 -7.47 -20.28 -25.31
N SER A 222 -6.70 -19.35 -24.74
CA SER A 222 -5.50 -18.78 -25.37
C SER A 222 -4.23 -19.59 -25.05
N PRO A 223 -3.15 -19.45 -25.85
CA PRO A 223 -1.88 -20.13 -25.59
C PRO A 223 -1.24 -19.70 -24.27
N VAL A 224 -0.81 -20.68 -23.49
CA VAL A 224 0.06 -20.46 -22.33
C VAL A 224 1.50 -20.18 -22.78
N ASN A 225 2.17 -19.27 -22.09
CA ASN A 225 3.57 -18.93 -22.34
C ASN A 225 4.50 -19.74 -21.42
N GLN A 226 5.18 -20.73 -21.98
CA GLN A 226 6.10 -21.58 -21.22
C GLN A 226 7.32 -20.81 -20.70
N GLN A 227 7.82 -19.79 -21.40
CA GLN A 227 8.99 -19.01 -20.95
C GLN A 227 8.69 -18.28 -19.63
N ALA A 228 7.46 -17.75 -19.48
CA ALA A 228 7.01 -17.17 -18.22
C ALA A 228 6.91 -18.21 -17.09
N ILE A 229 6.39 -19.41 -17.37
CA ILE A 229 6.35 -20.50 -16.38
C ILE A 229 7.76 -20.87 -15.92
N ASP A 230 8.71 -20.98 -16.87
CA ASP A 230 10.09 -21.33 -16.58
C ASP A 230 10.82 -20.21 -15.81
N HIS A 231 10.56 -18.94 -16.13
CA HIS A 231 11.07 -17.78 -15.40
C HIS A 231 10.67 -17.80 -13.92
N TYR A 232 9.38 -17.86 -13.60
CA TYR A 232 8.94 -17.89 -12.20
C TYR A 232 9.34 -19.20 -11.51
N SER A 233 9.47 -20.31 -12.24
CA SER A 233 10.00 -21.57 -11.73
C SER A 233 11.47 -21.45 -11.28
N ASP A 234 12.33 -20.78 -12.06
CA ASP A 234 13.73 -20.49 -11.70
C ASP A 234 13.80 -19.48 -10.54
N LEU A 235 12.99 -18.42 -10.56
CA LEU A 235 12.82 -17.49 -9.43
C LEU A 235 12.50 -18.22 -8.11
N ILE A 236 11.46 -19.06 -8.11
CA ILE A 236 11.01 -19.84 -6.94
C ILE A 236 12.10 -20.80 -6.46
N ASN A 237 12.76 -21.52 -7.39
CA ASN A 237 13.85 -22.43 -7.04
C ASN A 237 15.03 -21.67 -6.43
N TYR A 238 15.36 -20.49 -6.96
CA TYR A 238 16.48 -19.69 -6.49
C TYR A 238 16.24 -19.07 -5.11
N HIS A 239 15.00 -18.69 -4.78
CA HIS A 239 14.60 -18.33 -3.41
C HIS A 239 14.89 -19.48 -2.43
N ILE A 240 14.39 -20.68 -2.73
CA ILE A 240 14.55 -21.87 -1.89
C ILE A 240 16.04 -22.22 -1.69
N GLN A 241 16.85 -22.13 -2.75
CA GLN A 241 18.30 -22.39 -2.68
C GLN A 241 19.06 -21.40 -1.77
N ASN A 242 18.57 -20.18 -1.58
CA ASN A 242 19.19 -19.16 -0.73
C ASN A 242 18.60 -19.08 0.69
N GLY A 243 17.65 -19.96 1.03
CA GLY A 243 16.99 -20.02 2.33
C GLY A 243 15.85 -19.00 2.50
N VAL A 244 15.32 -18.48 1.39
CA VAL A 244 14.19 -17.53 1.40
C VAL A 244 12.92 -18.27 0.98
N ALA A 245 11.87 -18.24 1.80
CA ALA A 245 10.60 -18.87 1.48
C ALA A 245 9.82 -18.05 0.43
N PRO A 246 9.48 -18.61 -0.74
CA PRO A 246 8.65 -17.92 -1.71
C PRO A 246 7.19 -17.85 -1.22
N VAL A 247 6.62 -16.65 -1.29
CA VAL A 247 5.21 -16.35 -1.03
C VAL A 247 4.67 -15.67 -2.28
N ALA A 248 3.60 -16.20 -2.87
CA ALA A 248 3.18 -15.79 -4.21
C ALA A 248 1.77 -15.20 -4.23
N THR A 249 1.64 -14.04 -4.88
CA THR A 249 0.37 -13.38 -5.18
C THR A 249 0.00 -13.62 -6.64
N LEU A 250 -1.17 -14.21 -6.92
CA LEU A 250 -1.60 -14.51 -8.29
C LEU A 250 -1.93 -13.25 -9.09
N PHE A 251 -2.50 -12.24 -8.45
CA PHE A 251 -2.89 -10.99 -9.10
C PHE A 251 -2.54 -9.77 -8.25
N HIS A 252 -1.78 -8.84 -8.83
CA HIS A 252 -1.44 -7.58 -8.19
C HIS A 252 -1.70 -6.43 -9.19
N TRP A 253 -2.99 -6.19 -9.42
CA TRP A 253 -3.58 -5.07 -10.18
C TRP A 253 -3.26 -5.00 -11.68
N ASP A 254 -2.30 -5.79 -12.15
CA ASP A 254 -1.77 -5.86 -13.51
C ASP A 254 -2.71 -6.59 -14.50
N THR A 255 -3.99 -6.19 -14.51
CA THR A 255 -5.04 -6.72 -15.39
C THR A 255 -4.55 -6.80 -16.83
N PRO A 256 -4.53 -7.99 -17.44
CA PRO A 256 -4.10 -8.12 -18.83
C PRO A 256 -5.00 -7.28 -19.75
N LEU A 257 -4.39 -6.48 -20.62
CA LEU A 257 -5.07 -5.49 -21.46
C LEU A 257 -6.11 -6.15 -22.38
N ALA A 258 -5.85 -7.39 -22.78
CA ALA A 258 -6.78 -8.26 -23.50
C ALA A 258 -8.15 -8.35 -22.81
N LEU A 259 -8.21 -8.53 -21.49
CA LEU A 259 -9.48 -8.68 -20.77
C LEU A 259 -10.26 -7.36 -20.71
N ALA A 260 -9.55 -6.25 -20.51
CA ALA A 260 -10.12 -4.91 -20.59
C ALA A 260 -10.68 -4.63 -22.00
N ALA A 261 -9.93 -4.95 -23.05
CA ALA A 261 -10.32 -4.77 -24.44
C ALA A 261 -11.46 -5.70 -24.90
N TYR A 262 -11.50 -6.95 -24.44
CA TYR A 262 -12.48 -7.95 -24.88
C TYR A 262 -13.84 -7.83 -24.18
N TYR A 263 -13.85 -7.49 -22.88
CA TYR A 263 -15.10 -7.46 -22.10
C TYR A 263 -15.11 -6.51 -20.89
N GLY A 264 -14.02 -5.78 -20.62
CA GLY A 264 -13.94 -4.81 -19.52
C GLY A 264 -13.36 -5.35 -18.21
N GLY A 265 -12.52 -6.39 -18.30
CA GLY A 265 -11.75 -6.92 -17.17
C GLY A 265 -12.65 -7.35 -16.01
N PHE A 266 -12.27 -6.98 -14.78
CA PHE A 266 -13.00 -7.37 -13.57
C PHE A 266 -14.42 -6.82 -13.45
N THR A 267 -14.80 -5.85 -14.28
CA THR A 267 -16.19 -5.35 -14.30
C THR A 267 -17.16 -6.26 -15.08
N SER A 268 -16.66 -7.32 -15.73
CA SER A 268 -17.45 -8.39 -16.37
C SER A 268 -17.37 -9.70 -15.57
N PRO A 269 -18.46 -10.49 -15.48
CA PRO A 269 -18.42 -11.83 -14.89
C PRO A 269 -17.53 -12.82 -15.66
N ASP A 270 -17.24 -12.57 -16.94
CA ASP A 270 -16.38 -13.44 -17.77
C ASP A 270 -14.98 -13.65 -17.16
N VAL A 271 -14.49 -12.68 -16.38
CA VAL A 271 -13.18 -12.73 -15.71
C VAL A 271 -13.03 -13.93 -14.75
N VAL A 272 -14.13 -14.46 -14.22
CA VAL A 272 -14.10 -15.46 -13.15
C VAL A 272 -13.47 -16.76 -13.64
N ASP A 273 -13.94 -17.30 -14.77
CA ASP A 273 -13.44 -18.57 -15.30
C ASP A 273 -12.02 -18.41 -15.88
N ASP A 274 -11.71 -17.28 -16.50
CA ASP A 274 -10.38 -16.96 -17.02
C ASP A 274 -9.35 -16.85 -15.88
N PHE A 275 -9.68 -16.18 -14.77
CA PHE A 275 -8.81 -16.12 -13.60
C PHE A 275 -8.63 -17.49 -12.93
N VAL A 276 -9.71 -18.28 -12.82
CA VAL A 276 -9.64 -19.64 -12.26
C VAL A 276 -8.79 -20.57 -13.13
N HIS A 277 -8.84 -20.43 -14.46
CA HIS A 277 -7.97 -21.17 -15.38
C HIS A 277 -6.49 -20.78 -15.19
N TYR A 278 -6.21 -19.48 -15.08
CA TYR A 278 -4.89 -18.97 -14.79
C TYR A 278 -4.36 -19.48 -13.44
N ALA A 279 -5.15 -19.37 -12.38
CA ALA A 279 -4.81 -19.87 -11.05
C ALA A 279 -4.49 -21.37 -11.06
N LYS A 280 -5.33 -22.20 -11.71
CA LYS A 280 -5.09 -23.65 -11.89
C LYS A 280 -3.73 -23.93 -12.57
N THR A 281 -3.39 -23.17 -13.59
CA THR A 281 -2.12 -23.32 -14.33
C THR A 281 -0.92 -22.99 -13.44
N VAL A 282 -0.97 -21.86 -12.74
CA VAL A 282 0.08 -21.42 -11.81
C VAL A 282 0.25 -22.38 -10.62
N PHE A 283 -0.87 -22.83 -10.03
CA PHE A 283 -0.85 -23.82 -8.97
C PHE A 283 -0.23 -25.14 -9.42
N ALA A 284 -0.61 -25.66 -10.60
CA ALA A 284 -0.02 -26.88 -11.15
C ALA A 284 1.49 -26.77 -11.36
N ALA A 285 1.98 -25.61 -11.84
CA ALA A 285 3.39 -25.38 -12.11
C ALA A 285 4.25 -25.30 -10.82
N TYR A 286 3.74 -24.69 -9.75
CA TYR A 286 4.55 -24.37 -8.55
C TYR A 286 4.13 -25.12 -7.28
N ASN A 287 3.20 -26.08 -7.37
CA ASN A 287 2.81 -26.95 -6.25
C ASN A 287 4.04 -27.58 -5.57
N GLY A 288 3.98 -27.73 -4.25
CA GLY A 288 5.06 -28.30 -3.44
C GLY A 288 6.28 -27.37 -3.23
N ARG A 289 6.36 -26.22 -3.92
CA ARG A 289 7.46 -25.24 -3.78
C ARG A 289 7.02 -23.95 -3.11
N VAL A 290 5.89 -23.38 -3.54
CA VAL A 290 5.24 -22.24 -2.86
C VAL A 290 4.22 -22.79 -1.86
N LYS A 291 4.23 -22.28 -0.62
CA LYS A 291 3.40 -22.79 0.50
C LYS A 291 2.43 -21.76 1.07
N THR A 292 2.58 -20.48 0.74
CA THR A 292 1.71 -19.40 1.19
C THR A 292 1.30 -18.61 -0.05
N TRP A 293 0.01 -18.55 -0.29
CA TRP A 293 -0.57 -18.03 -1.52
C TRP A 293 -1.56 -16.90 -1.24
N TYR A 294 -1.47 -15.86 -2.05
CA TYR A 294 -2.48 -14.82 -2.15
C TYR A 294 -3.12 -14.89 -3.53
N THR A 295 -4.44 -14.83 -3.58
CA THR A 295 -5.19 -14.70 -4.84
C THR A 295 -5.09 -13.28 -5.37
N PHE A 296 -5.45 -12.29 -4.54
CA PHE A 296 -5.50 -10.88 -4.89
C PHE A 296 -4.72 -10.04 -3.89
N ASN A 297 -4.02 -9.02 -4.40
CA ASN A 297 -3.56 -7.89 -3.61
C ASN A 297 -4.63 -6.81 -3.47
N GLU A 298 -4.82 -6.27 -2.26
CA GLU A 298 -5.65 -5.09 -1.94
C GLU A 298 -6.89 -4.93 -2.86
N PRO A 299 -7.80 -5.92 -2.87
CA PRO A 299 -8.85 -5.99 -3.89
C PRO A 299 -9.84 -4.83 -3.80
N ARG A 300 -9.93 -4.16 -2.64
CA ARG A 300 -10.73 -2.95 -2.44
C ARG A 300 -10.12 -1.76 -3.16
N VAL A 301 -8.82 -1.49 -3.00
CA VAL A 301 -8.11 -0.43 -3.75
C VAL A 301 -8.22 -0.67 -5.24
N PHE A 302 -7.93 -1.88 -5.70
CA PHE A 302 -8.04 -2.27 -7.10
C PHE A 302 -9.43 -2.02 -7.67
N CYS A 303 -10.49 -2.47 -6.99
CA CYS A 303 -11.83 -2.27 -7.49
C CYS A 303 -12.27 -0.79 -7.47
N SER A 304 -11.87 -0.01 -6.47
CA SER A 304 -12.06 1.46 -6.50
C SER A 304 -11.39 2.11 -7.72
N GLN A 305 -10.19 1.67 -8.10
CA GLN A 305 -9.46 2.21 -9.24
C GLN A 305 -10.19 2.04 -10.57
N THR A 306 -10.97 0.97 -10.77
CA THR A 306 -11.73 0.74 -12.02
C THR A 306 -12.70 1.88 -12.37
N ALA A 307 -13.21 2.62 -11.37
CA ALA A 307 -14.08 3.77 -11.55
C ALA A 307 -13.34 5.08 -11.86
N GLY A 308 -12.04 5.12 -11.57
CA GLY A 308 -11.19 6.29 -11.76
C GLY A 308 -10.75 6.49 -13.22
N TYR A 309 -10.41 7.72 -13.56
CA TYR A 309 -9.69 7.99 -14.80
C TYR A 309 -8.25 7.45 -14.70
N PRO A 310 -7.67 6.88 -15.78
CA PRO A 310 -8.28 6.64 -17.08
C PRO A 310 -8.95 5.26 -17.20
N PHE A 311 -8.88 4.39 -16.19
CA PHE A 311 -9.39 3.02 -16.22
C PHE A 311 -10.89 2.92 -16.59
N ASN A 312 -11.67 3.92 -16.19
CA ASN A 312 -13.12 4.01 -16.44
C ASN A 312 -13.55 4.07 -17.92
N VAL A 313 -12.62 4.24 -18.87
CA VAL A 313 -12.93 4.13 -20.32
C VAL A 313 -13.05 2.67 -20.79
N SER A 314 -12.60 1.72 -19.97
CA SER A 314 -12.54 0.28 -20.28
C SER A 314 -13.59 -0.55 -19.51
N LEU A 315 -14.65 0.09 -19.01
CA LEU A 315 -15.73 -0.59 -18.27
C LEU A 315 -16.54 -1.55 -19.17
N ALA A 316 -16.99 -2.65 -18.59
CA ALA A 316 -17.87 -3.61 -19.26
C ALA A 316 -19.18 -2.95 -19.73
N PRO A 317 -19.79 -3.40 -20.85
CA PRO A 317 -21.05 -2.85 -21.34
C PRO A 317 -22.16 -2.89 -20.28
N GLY A 318 -22.75 -1.72 -20.00
CA GLY A 318 -23.77 -1.55 -18.97
C GLY A 318 -23.24 -1.17 -17.57
N VAL A 319 -21.93 -1.24 -17.34
CA VAL A 319 -21.28 -0.76 -16.11
C VAL A 319 -20.88 0.70 -16.25
N ASN A 320 -21.01 1.48 -15.18
CA ASN A 320 -20.58 2.88 -15.08
C ASN A 320 -19.70 3.09 -13.84
N ALA A 321 -19.01 4.24 -13.73
CA ALA A 321 -18.09 4.51 -12.64
C ALA A 321 -18.71 4.37 -11.22
N SER A 322 -20.00 4.65 -11.04
CA SER A 322 -20.67 4.50 -9.73
C SER A 322 -20.95 3.04 -9.34
N THR A 323 -21.03 2.14 -10.32
CA THR A 323 -21.30 0.70 -10.13
C THR A 323 -20.04 -0.16 -10.26
N ALA A 324 -19.04 0.30 -11.00
CA ALA A 324 -17.81 -0.43 -11.31
C ALA A 324 -17.08 -1.05 -10.11
N PRO A 325 -16.89 -0.35 -8.96
CA PRO A 325 -16.17 -0.92 -7.83
C PRO A 325 -16.89 -2.13 -7.21
N TYR A 326 -18.22 -2.12 -7.22
CA TYR A 326 -19.04 -3.17 -6.61
C TYR A 326 -19.27 -4.35 -7.55
N GLN A 327 -19.39 -4.10 -8.86
CA GLN A 327 -19.37 -5.14 -9.88
C GLN A 327 -17.99 -5.85 -9.91
N CYS A 328 -16.91 -5.07 -9.85
CA CYS A 328 -15.55 -5.58 -9.66
C CYS A 328 -15.44 -6.43 -8.39
N ALA A 329 -15.91 -5.94 -7.23
CA ALA A 329 -15.82 -6.68 -5.97
C ALA A 329 -16.58 -8.02 -6.01
N TYR A 330 -17.79 -8.04 -6.60
CA TYR A 330 -18.59 -9.26 -6.77
C TYR A 330 -17.88 -10.29 -7.67
N ASN A 331 -17.36 -9.86 -8.83
CA ASN A 331 -16.64 -10.76 -9.75
C ASN A 331 -15.30 -11.22 -9.17
N LEU A 332 -14.55 -10.34 -8.51
CA LEU A 332 -13.27 -10.66 -7.87
C LEU A 332 -13.47 -11.65 -6.72
N LEU A 333 -14.48 -11.48 -5.85
CA LEU A 333 -14.76 -12.45 -4.80
C LEU A 333 -15.12 -13.83 -5.39
N LYS A 334 -15.89 -13.88 -6.47
CA LYS A 334 -16.20 -15.14 -7.16
C LYS A 334 -14.95 -15.78 -7.78
N ALA A 335 -14.05 -14.99 -8.35
CA ALA A 335 -12.76 -15.44 -8.85
C ALA A 335 -11.85 -15.97 -7.72
N HIS A 336 -11.84 -15.32 -6.56
CA HIS A 336 -11.15 -15.77 -5.34
C HIS A 336 -11.67 -17.13 -4.87
N VAL A 337 -12.99 -17.25 -4.67
CA VAL A 337 -13.65 -18.49 -4.23
C VAL A 337 -13.42 -19.62 -5.22
N GLY A 338 -13.49 -19.35 -6.53
CA GLY A 338 -13.18 -20.31 -7.58
C GLY A 338 -11.72 -20.79 -7.55
N ALA A 339 -10.77 -19.88 -7.33
CA ALA A 339 -9.35 -20.24 -7.21
C ALA A 339 -9.07 -21.05 -5.93
N VAL A 340 -9.72 -20.74 -4.82
CA VAL A 340 -9.57 -21.49 -3.56
C VAL A 340 -10.21 -22.88 -3.66
N LYS A 341 -11.36 -23.01 -4.30
CA LYS A 341 -11.94 -24.32 -4.65
C LYS A 341 -10.96 -25.14 -5.49
N ALA A 342 -10.40 -24.55 -6.54
CA ALA A 342 -9.40 -25.19 -7.39
C ALA A 342 -8.14 -25.62 -6.60
N PHE A 343 -7.61 -24.76 -5.73
CA PHE A 343 -6.48 -25.05 -4.85
C PHE A 343 -6.74 -26.29 -3.98
N ARG A 344 -7.93 -26.37 -3.37
CA ARG A 344 -8.36 -27.49 -2.51
C ARG A 344 -8.62 -28.77 -3.32
N GLU A 345 -9.28 -28.68 -4.47
CA GLU A 345 -9.55 -29.81 -5.39
C GLU A 345 -8.27 -30.43 -5.96
N MET A 346 -7.32 -29.59 -6.38
CA MET A 346 -6.01 -30.00 -6.89
C MET A 346 -5.05 -30.48 -5.81
N LYS A 347 -5.43 -30.37 -4.53
CA LYS A 347 -4.61 -30.71 -3.35
C LYS A 347 -3.25 -29.99 -3.37
N ILE A 348 -3.29 -28.69 -3.65
CA ILE A 348 -2.10 -27.85 -3.61
C ILE A 348 -1.60 -27.78 -2.16
N GLU A 349 -0.29 -27.95 -1.98
CA GLU A 349 0.31 -27.97 -0.66
C GLU A 349 0.58 -26.54 -0.16
N GLY A 350 -0.02 -26.19 0.97
CA GLY A 350 0.15 -24.88 1.59
C GLY A 350 -1.16 -24.33 2.12
N GLU A 351 -1.24 -23.00 2.13
CA GLU A 351 -2.39 -22.22 2.58
C GLU A 351 -2.65 -21.06 1.63
N ILE A 352 -3.92 -20.66 1.48
CA ILE A 352 -4.36 -19.63 0.54
C ILE A 352 -5.30 -18.59 1.18
N SER A 353 -5.13 -17.32 0.77
CA SER A 353 -6.00 -16.20 1.18
C SER A 353 -6.00 -15.06 0.12
N LEU A 354 -6.35 -13.85 0.51
CA LEU A 354 -6.10 -12.58 -0.18
C LEU A 354 -5.48 -11.56 0.80
N LYS A 355 -4.84 -10.52 0.29
CA LYS A 355 -4.31 -9.41 1.11
C LYS A 355 -5.41 -8.34 1.21
N ASN A 356 -5.92 -8.06 2.41
CA ASN A 356 -6.76 -6.88 2.64
C ASN A 356 -5.85 -5.65 2.88
N ASP A 357 -6.45 -4.46 2.85
CA ASP A 357 -5.78 -3.19 3.13
C ASP A 357 -6.62 -2.31 4.08
N ASP A 358 -6.27 -1.02 4.13
CA ASP A 358 -6.94 0.03 4.92
C ASP A 358 -6.82 -0.17 6.45
N PHE A 359 -7.70 0.48 7.24
CA PHE A 359 -7.60 0.49 8.70
C PHE A 359 -8.95 0.48 9.44
N ILE A 360 -8.87 0.27 10.76
CA ILE A 360 -9.98 0.57 11.68
C ILE A 360 -9.78 2.00 12.17
N GLY A 361 -10.65 2.89 11.71
CA GLY A 361 -10.59 4.31 12.03
C GLY A 361 -10.75 4.65 13.51
N ILE A 362 -10.21 5.82 13.88
CA ILE A 362 -10.38 6.43 15.19
C ILE A 362 -11.47 7.51 15.07
N PRO A 363 -12.52 7.53 15.91
CA PRO A 363 -13.51 8.62 15.86
C PRO A 363 -12.82 9.98 16.05
N TRP A 364 -12.96 10.89 15.09
CA TRP A 364 -12.24 12.16 15.08
C TRP A 364 -12.55 13.00 16.33
N ARG A 365 -13.84 13.11 16.68
CA ARG A 365 -14.32 13.78 17.88
C ARG A 365 -14.73 12.75 18.92
N SER A 366 -14.01 12.74 20.05
CA SER A 366 -14.31 11.92 21.22
C SER A 366 -15.78 12.04 21.66
N ASN A 367 -16.39 10.91 22.02
CA ASN A 367 -17.77 10.82 22.52
C ASN A 367 -18.87 11.25 21.53
N THR A 368 -18.61 11.28 20.22
CA THR A 368 -19.66 11.47 19.20
C THR A 368 -20.14 10.12 18.66
N THR A 369 -21.47 9.93 18.60
CA THR A 369 -22.05 8.71 18.01
C THR A 369 -21.84 8.68 16.50
N ASP A 370 -21.94 9.84 15.84
CA ASP A 370 -21.83 9.93 14.38
C ASP A 370 -20.43 9.57 13.86
N ASP A 371 -19.34 10.04 14.48
CA ASP A 371 -17.98 9.64 14.06
C ASP A 371 -17.75 8.15 14.35
N ALA A 372 -18.28 7.61 15.46
CA ALA A 372 -18.19 6.19 15.78
C ALA A 372 -18.97 5.30 14.77
N LEU A 373 -20.17 5.70 14.37
CA LEU A 373 -20.92 5.02 13.31
C LEU A 373 -20.19 5.15 11.96
N SER A 374 -19.56 6.30 11.70
CA SER A 374 -18.77 6.53 10.48
C SER A 374 -17.50 5.67 10.43
N VAL A 375 -16.89 5.35 11.58
CA VAL A 375 -15.83 4.32 11.69
C VAL A 375 -16.35 2.94 11.31
N GLU A 376 -17.54 2.54 11.78
CA GLU A 376 -18.13 1.24 11.40
C GLU A 376 -18.48 1.19 9.89
N ARG A 377 -18.87 2.32 9.30
CA ARG A 377 -19.06 2.40 7.84
C ARG A 377 -17.73 2.33 7.08
N HIS A 378 -16.72 3.08 7.50
CA HIS A 378 -15.38 3.02 6.93
C HIS A 378 -14.86 1.58 6.90
N VAL A 379 -14.82 0.91 8.05
CA VAL A 379 -14.29 -0.46 8.11
C VAL A 379 -15.12 -1.45 7.30
N ALA A 380 -16.45 -1.29 7.24
CA ALA A 380 -17.32 -2.14 6.41
C ALA A 380 -17.04 -1.98 4.90
N PHE A 381 -16.93 -0.75 4.41
CA PHE A 381 -16.67 -0.47 2.98
C PHE A 381 -15.21 -0.69 2.57
N ARG A 382 -14.25 -0.64 3.51
CA ARG A 382 -12.82 -0.75 3.23
C ARG A 382 -12.22 -2.14 3.46
N ILE A 383 -12.62 -2.83 4.52
CA ILE A 383 -12.08 -4.16 4.89
C ILE A 383 -13.18 -5.22 4.86
N GLY A 384 -14.33 -4.92 5.45
CA GLY A 384 -15.48 -5.83 5.57
C GLY A 384 -16.03 -6.29 4.23
N VAL A 385 -15.95 -5.47 3.17
CA VAL A 385 -16.41 -5.80 1.82
C VAL A 385 -15.84 -7.13 1.30
N PHE A 386 -14.58 -7.46 1.60
CA PHE A 386 -14.02 -8.78 1.33
C PHE A 386 -13.93 -9.66 2.58
N SER A 387 -13.79 -9.09 3.77
CA SER A 387 -13.56 -9.88 4.98
C SER A 387 -14.83 -10.50 5.60
N ASP A 388 -15.99 -9.84 5.56
CA ASP A 388 -17.23 -10.42 6.08
C ASP A 388 -17.67 -11.67 5.27
N PRO A 389 -17.67 -11.64 3.91
CA PRO A 389 -17.97 -12.84 3.13
C PRO A 389 -17.03 -14.02 3.39
N LEU A 390 -15.74 -13.75 3.64
CA LEU A 390 -14.71 -14.80 3.75
C LEU A 390 -14.60 -15.40 5.15
N TYR A 391 -14.69 -14.58 6.20
CA TYR A 391 -14.32 -15.00 7.56
C TYR A 391 -15.49 -15.11 8.55
N THR A 392 -16.65 -14.49 8.30
CA THR A 392 -17.73 -14.40 9.31
C THR A 392 -19.12 -14.80 8.83
N THR A 393 -19.63 -14.20 7.75
CA THR A 393 -21.07 -14.31 7.38
C THR A 393 -21.32 -15.09 6.10
N GLY A 394 -20.37 -15.12 5.15
CA GLY A 394 -20.61 -15.59 3.78
C GLY A 394 -21.25 -14.53 2.87
N ASP A 395 -21.75 -13.43 3.42
CA ASP A 395 -22.49 -12.38 2.71
C ASP A 395 -21.77 -11.02 2.86
N TRP A 396 -22.20 -10.02 2.10
CA TRP A 396 -21.70 -8.66 2.27
C TRP A 396 -21.98 -8.10 3.68
N PRO A 397 -21.20 -7.12 4.16
CA PRO A 397 -21.53 -6.38 5.38
C PRO A 397 -22.95 -5.81 5.34
N THR A 398 -23.71 -5.95 6.42
CA THR A 398 -25.11 -5.45 6.50
C THR A 398 -25.19 -3.96 6.19
N ILE A 399 -24.25 -3.16 6.70
CA ILE A 399 -24.12 -1.72 6.41
C ILE A 399 -24.08 -1.43 4.89
N MET A 400 -23.38 -2.26 4.11
CA MET A 400 -23.31 -2.10 2.67
C MET A 400 -24.62 -2.49 1.98
N THR A 401 -25.26 -3.59 2.41
CA THR A 401 -26.51 -4.06 1.79
C THR A 401 -27.74 -3.23 2.17
N ASP A 402 -27.74 -2.57 3.31
CA ASP A 402 -28.74 -1.57 3.69
C ASP A 402 -28.57 -0.25 2.92
N THR A 403 -27.33 0.09 2.51
CA THR A 403 -27.02 1.34 1.80
C THR A 403 -27.11 1.21 0.28
N LEU A 404 -26.59 0.12 -0.29
CA LEU A 404 -26.42 -0.07 -1.73
C LEU A 404 -27.56 -0.92 -2.33
N PRO A 405 -28.31 -0.42 -3.32
CA PRO A 405 -29.29 -1.25 -4.02
C PRO A 405 -28.61 -2.40 -4.80
N PRO A 406 -29.34 -3.48 -5.15
CA PRO A 406 -28.79 -4.62 -5.88
C PRO A 406 -28.10 -4.28 -7.21
N ASP A 407 -28.56 -3.23 -7.89
CA ASP A 407 -27.98 -2.77 -9.17
C ASP A 407 -26.56 -2.19 -9.01
N TYR A 408 -26.24 -1.67 -7.81
CA TYR A 408 -24.87 -1.29 -7.45
C TYR A 408 -24.11 -2.52 -6.96
N LEU A 409 -24.63 -3.19 -5.93
CA LEU A 409 -23.96 -4.31 -5.25
C LEU A 409 -24.76 -5.62 -5.48
N PRO A 410 -24.37 -6.47 -6.45
CA PRO A 410 -25.06 -7.72 -6.72
C PRO A 410 -25.15 -8.59 -5.46
N ARG A 411 -26.30 -9.23 -5.22
CA ARG A 411 -26.52 -10.05 -4.02
C ARG A 411 -26.12 -11.51 -4.28
N PHE A 412 -25.44 -12.11 -3.31
CA PHE A 412 -25.08 -13.53 -3.38
C PHE A 412 -26.32 -14.42 -3.27
N THR A 413 -26.33 -15.50 -4.05
CA THR A 413 -27.22 -16.64 -3.84
C THR A 413 -26.85 -17.39 -2.56
N GLU A 414 -27.80 -18.15 -2.00
CA GLU A 414 -27.57 -18.97 -0.80
C GLU A 414 -26.53 -20.10 -1.00
N GLN A 415 -26.13 -20.40 -2.24
CA GLN A 415 -24.99 -21.28 -2.51
C GLN A 415 -23.68 -20.49 -2.51
N GLU A 416 -23.63 -19.32 -3.16
CA GLU A 416 -22.46 -18.45 -3.14
C GLU A 416 -22.08 -18.05 -1.71
N LYS A 417 -23.04 -17.74 -0.82
CA LYS A 417 -22.73 -17.42 0.57
C LYS A 417 -22.03 -18.55 1.33
N LYS A 418 -22.43 -19.80 1.07
CA LYS A 418 -21.81 -21.00 1.66
C LYS A 418 -20.43 -21.28 1.06
N ASP A 419 -20.24 -20.91 -0.20
CA ASP A 419 -18.98 -21.09 -0.91
C ASP A 419 -17.95 -19.99 -0.54
N ASN A 420 -18.43 -18.78 -0.25
CA ASN A 420 -17.64 -17.65 0.26
C ASN A 420 -17.08 -17.95 1.65
N LEU A 421 -17.93 -18.40 2.58
CA LEU A 421 -17.57 -18.56 3.98
C LEU A 421 -16.50 -19.64 4.19
N GLY A 422 -15.35 -19.25 4.76
CA GLY A 422 -14.21 -20.14 4.96
C GLY A 422 -13.42 -20.45 3.69
N SER A 423 -13.52 -19.61 2.65
CA SER A 423 -12.64 -19.67 1.47
C SER A 423 -11.30 -18.93 1.65
N ALA A 424 -10.93 -18.58 2.87
CA ALA A 424 -9.57 -18.13 3.21
C ALA A 424 -9.04 -18.92 4.43
N ASP A 425 -7.79 -19.39 4.37
CA ASP A 425 -7.21 -20.24 5.42
C ASP A 425 -6.60 -19.41 6.59
N PHE A 426 -6.30 -18.14 6.35
CA PHE A 426 -5.66 -17.19 7.28
C PHE A 426 -6.02 -15.73 6.90
N PHE A 427 -5.91 -14.79 7.83
CA PHE A 427 -6.10 -13.36 7.53
C PHE A 427 -4.79 -12.71 7.06
N ALA A 428 -4.87 -11.76 6.14
CA ALA A 428 -3.73 -10.93 5.77
C ALA A 428 -4.15 -9.47 5.60
N ILE A 429 -3.28 -8.56 6.04
CA ILE A 429 -3.54 -7.13 6.10
C ILE A 429 -2.31 -6.31 5.77
N ASP A 430 -2.49 -5.36 4.86
CA ASP A 430 -1.48 -4.39 4.43
C ASP A 430 -1.57 -3.16 5.34
N SER A 431 -0.82 -3.22 6.44
CA SER A 431 -1.07 -2.47 7.67
C SER A 431 -0.22 -1.20 7.74
N TYR A 432 -0.39 -0.33 6.76
CA TYR A 432 0.47 0.86 6.61
C TYR A 432 0.28 1.92 7.71
N ARG A 433 -0.96 2.17 8.14
CA ARG A 433 -1.35 3.36 8.93
C ARG A 433 -2.75 3.22 9.52
N GLU A 434 -3.08 4.07 10.50
CA GLU A 434 -4.44 4.32 10.99
C GLU A 434 -4.68 5.83 11.09
N GLN A 435 -5.89 6.31 10.79
CA GLN A 435 -6.24 7.74 10.80
C GLN A 435 -7.55 8.01 11.52
N PHE A 436 -7.88 9.29 11.70
CA PHE A 436 -9.18 9.69 12.22
C PHE A 436 -10.26 9.60 11.13
N ILE A 437 -11.47 9.28 11.55
CA ILE A 437 -12.67 9.24 10.71
C ILE A 437 -13.71 10.17 11.30
N THR A 438 -14.32 11.01 10.46
CA THR A 438 -15.44 11.87 10.85
C THR A 438 -16.67 11.66 9.98
N ALA A 439 -17.83 11.89 10.57
CA ALA A 439 -19.12 11.91 9.90
C ALA A 439 -19.25 13.10 8.92
N PRO A 440 -20.18 13.01 7.95
CA PRO A 440 -20.53 14.13 7.08
C PRO A 440 -20.92 15.38 7.89
N PRO A 441 -20.50 16.60 7.49
CA PRO A 441 -20.78 17.83 8.25
C PRO A 441 -22.28 18.14 8.40
N ASP A 442 -23.12 17.65 7.50
CA ASP A 442 -24.58 17.75 7.49
C ASP A 442 -25.30 16.57 8.18
N GLY A 443 -24.54 15.61 8.72
CA GLY A 443 -25.02 14.46 9.49
C GLY A 443 -25.10 13.17 8.68
N LEU A 444 -24.97 12.03 9.37
CA LEU A 444 -24.90 10.72 8.72
C LEU A 444 -26.17 10.38 7.93
N ASP A 445 -27.35 10.65 8.49
CA ASP A 445 -28.64 10.39 7.84
C ASP A 445 -28.83 11.18 6.54
N ALA A 446 -28.33 12.42 6.49
CA ALA A 446 -28.40 13.28 5.31
C ALA A 446 -27.57 12.71 4.15
N CYS A 447 -26.40 12.14 4.44
CA CYS A 447 -25.60 11.43 3.45
C CYS A 447 -26.24 10.10 3.03
N VAL A 448 -26.60 9.24 3.99
CA VAL A 448 -27.09 7.88 3.68
C VAL A 448 -28.39 7.89 2.86
N SER A 449 -29.26 8.88 3.10
CA SER A 449 -30.51 9.04 2.35
C SER A 449 -30.37 9.71 0.97
N ASN A 450 -29.18 10.18 0.60
CA ASN A 450 -28.95 10.93 -0.64
C ASN A 450 -27.81 10.30 -1.47
N THR A 451 -28.18 9.52 -2.50
CA THR A 451 -27.22 8.89 -3.42
C THR A 451 -26.39 9.87 -4.25
N SER A 452 -26.75 11.16 -4.27
CA SER A 452 -25.99 12.24 -4.92
C SER A 452 -25.06 13.00 -3.96
N HIS A 453 -25.03 12.62 -2.67
CA HIS A 453 -24.14 13.24 -1.69
C HIS A 453 -22.68 12.83 -1.98
N PRO A 454 -21.69 13.74 -1.95
CA PRO A 454 -20.31 13.46 -2.39
C PRO A 454 -19.57 12.42 -1.55
N LEU A 455 -20.01 12.14 -0.32
CA LEU A 455 -19.48 11.07 0.53
C LEU A 455 -20.32 9.78 0.46
N TRP A 456 -21.45 9.74 -0.25
CA TRP A 456 -22.23 8.51 -0.42
C TRP A 456 -21.45 7.54 -1.34
N PRO A 457 -21.42 6.23 -1.05
CA PRO A 457 -22.19 5.51 -0.03
C PRO A 457 -21.47 5.37 1.31
N GLU A 458 -20.16 5.63 1.39
CA GLU A 458 -19.38 5.32 2.60
C GLU A 458 -19.73 6.22 3.79
N CYS A 459 -20.17 7.45 3.49
CA CYS A 459 -20.63 8.48 4.42
C CYS A 459 -19.67 8.73 5.58
N HIS A 460 -18.40 8.97 5.25
CA HIS A 460 -17.38 9.42 6.18
C HIS A 460 -16.29 10.20 5.43
N SER A 461 -15.44 10.91 6.18
CA SER A 461 -14.19 11.51 5.69
C SER A 461 -13.02 11.06 6.56
N VAL A 462 -11.88 10.79 5.94
CA VAL A 462 -10.61 10.58 6.64
C VAL A 462 -10.03 11.95 7.06
N VAL A 463 -9.52 12.05 8.28
CA VAL A 463 -8.87 13.25 8.82
C VAL A 463 -7.49 12.90 9.36
N LEU A 464 -6.49 13.70 8.98
CA LEU A 464 -5.07 13.42 9.23
C LEU A 464 -4.56 14.03 10.55
N PHE A 465 -5.45 14.60 11.38
CA PHE A 465 -5.13 15.36 12.58
C PHE A 465 -6.24 15.28 13.65
N ASP A 466 -5.90 15.52 14.93
CA ASP A 466 -6.84 15.44 16.05
C ASP A 466 -7.83 16.63 16.12
N SER A 467 -9.06 16.40 16.62
CA SER A 467 -10.13 17.41 16.60
C SER A 467 -10.01 18.54 17.65
N ASN A 468 -8.97 18.56 18.49
CA ASN A 468 -8.84 19.45 19.65
C ASN A 468 -7.69 20.44 19.48
N ALA A 469 -6.46 19.94 19.30
CA ALA A 469 -5.26 20.75 19.16
C ALA A 469 -4.72 20.81 17.71
N GLY A 470 -5.21 19.93 16.83
CA GLY A 470 -4.82 19.91 15.41
C GLY A 470 -3.48 19.24 15.13
N TRP A 471 -2.97 18.40 16.03
CA TRP A 471 -1.77 17.60 15.79
C TRP A 471 -2.04 16.49 14.78
N ALA A 472 -1.07 16.24 13.90
CA ALA A 472 -1.13 15.13 12.96
C ALA A 472 -1.29 13.77 13.67
N ALA A 473 -2.04 12.83 13.06
CA ALA A 473 -2.22 11.48 13.57
C ALA A 473 -0.91 10.69 13.65
N GLY A 474 0.07 11.03 12.81
CA GLY A 474 1.38 10.40 12.76
C GLY A 474 2.43 11.27 12.08
N ILE A 475 3.64 10.72 11.90
CA ILE A 475 4.71 11.37 11.14
C ILE A 475 4.31 11.37 9.66
N SER A 476 4.33 12.54 9.02
CA SER A 476 4.04 12.66 7.59
C SER A 476 5.15 12.03 6.73
N PRO A 477 4.80 11.34 5.63
CA PRO A 477 5.73 10.79 4.65
C PRO A 477 6.19 11.89 3.68
N ASP A 478 6.77 11.49 2.55
CA ASP A 478 6.91 12.36 1.39
C ASP A 478 5.55 12.98 0.94
N PRO A 479 5.52 14.26 0.50
CA PRO A 479 4.29 14.91 0.02
C PRO A 479 3.57 14.21 -1.15
N LEU A 480 4.23 13.32 -1.91
CA LEU A 480 3.57 12.48 -2.91
C LEU A 480 2.66 11.39 -2.29
N SER A 481 2.70 11.19 -0.97
CA SER A 481 1.92 10.18 -0.25
C SER A 481 1.24 10.70 1.03
N ASP A 482 1.39 12.00 1.35
CA ASP A 482 0.84 12.60 2.57
C ASP A 482 -0.70 12.61 2.63
N VAL A 483 -1.36 12.47 1.48
CA VAL A 483 -2.83 12.36 1.34
C VAL A 483 -3.42 11.08 1.92
N TRP A 484 -2.62 10.03 2.14
CA TRP A 484 -3.11 8.72 2.58
C TRP A 484 -2.23 8.03 3.64
N LEU A 485 -0.91 8.25 3.64
CA LEU A 485 0.04 7.60 4.54
C LEU A 485 0.46 8.52 5.69
N GLN A 486 0.52 8.00 6.91
CA GLN A 486 1.17 8.62 8.08
C GLN A 486 1.74 7.50 8.97
N ALA A 487 2.87 7.72 9.63
CA ALA A 487 3.43 6.73 10.57
C ALA A 487 2.69 6.80 11.91
N THR A 488 1.83 5.81 12.19
CA THR A 488 0.94 5.77 13.37
C THR A 488 1.20 4.56 14.28
N PRO A 489 2.46 4.30 14.71
CA PRO A 489 2.79 3.08 15.45
C PRO A 489 2.00 2.92 16.76
N ASN A 490 1.60 4.03 17.39
CA ASN A 490 0.88 4.02 18.67
C ASN A 490 -0.52 3.40 18.58
N THR A 491 -1.10 3.30 17.37
CA THR A 491 -2.46 2.80 17.13
C THR A 491 -2.47 1.41 16.49
N LEU A 492 -1.40 1.03 15.77
CA LEU A 492 -1.20 -0.25 15.12
C LEU A 492 -1.58 -1.47 15.98
N ARG A 493 -1.12 -1.54 17.22
CA ARG A 493 -1.41 -2.67 18.12
C ARG A 493 -2.92 -2.80 18.39
N SER A 494 -3.60 -1.70 18.67
CA SER A 494 -5.06 -1.69 18.86
C SER A 494 -5.81 -2.01 17.56
N TYR A 495 -5.28 -1.58 16.42
CA TYR A 495 -5.81 -1.91 15.11
C TYR A 495 -5.73 -3.42 14.83
N LEU A 496 -4.55 -4.04 14.92
CA LEU A 496 -4.36 -5.48 14.69
C LEU A 496 -5.22 -6.35 15.62
N LYS A 497 -5.39 -5.92 16.89
CA LYS A 497 -6.33 -6.53 17.83
C LYS A 497 -7.79 -6.38 17.39
N GLY A 498 -8.16 -5.21 16.86
CA GLY A 498 -9.49 -4.95 16.30
C GLY A 498 -9.79 -5.81 15.07
N VAL A 499 -8.82 -5.99 14.16
CA VAL A 499 -8.92 -6.89 13.00
C VAL A 499 -9.18 -8.32 13.46
N GLN A 500 -8.35 -8.85 14.38
CA GLN A 500 -8.52 -10.19 14.93
C GLN A 500 -9.83 -10.37 15.72
N THR A 501 -10.40 -9.29 16.27
CA THR A 501 -11.70 -9.32 16.95
C THR A 501 -12.86 -9.39 15.97
N ARG A 502 -12.79 -8.68 14.83
CA ARG A 502 -13.82 -8.68 13.78
C ARG A 502 -13.78 -9.94 12.92
N TRP A 503 -12.60 -10.38 12.50
CA TRP A 503 -12.40 -11.55 11.63
C TRP A 503 -11.43 -12.54 12.30
N PRO A 504 -11.90 -13.29 13.31
CA PRO A 504 -11.06 -14.16 14.12
C PRO A 504 -10.52 -15.33 13.30
N THR A 505 -9.20 -15.35 13.08
CA THR A 505 -8.50 -16.45 12.41
C THR A 505 -7.47 -17.09 13.33
N LYS A 506 -6.91 -18.24 12.93
CA LYS A 506 -5.83 -18.92 13.67
C LYS A 506 -4.43 -18.42 13.30
N LYS A 507 -4.33 -17.57 12.28
CA LYS A 507 -3.09 -17.06 11.69
C LYS A 507 -3.38 -15.76 10.98
N MET A 508 -2.53 -14.76 11.21
CA MET A 508 -2.52 -13.48 10.54
C MET A 508 -1.15 -13.21 9.91
N TYR A 509 -1.12 -12.50 8.78
CA TYR A 509 0.09 -11.87 8.24
C TYR A 509 -0.09 -10.36 8.16
N VAL A 510 0.89 -9.60 8.62
CA VAL A 510 1.05 -8.19 8.21
C VAL A 510 1.72 -8.26 6.85
N SER A 511 0.91 -8.31 5.80
CA SER A 511 1.32 -8.79 4.49
C SER A 511 2.06 -7.74 3.66
N GLU A 512 1.91 -6.46 3.99
CA GLU A 512 2.75 -5.32 3.64
C GLU A 512 2.70 -4.27 4.76
N PHE A 513 3.78 -3.53 4.95
CA PHE A 513 3.86 -2.27 5.73
C PHE A 513 5.14 -1.55 5.32
N GLY A 514 5.11 -0.23 5.17
CA GLY A 514 6.23 0.52 4.58
C GLY A 514 6.09 2.03 4.70
N PHE A 515 7.14 2.77 4.36
CA PHE A 515 7.16 4.23 4.45
C PHE A 515 7.94 4.91 3.33
N VAL A 516 7.39 6.02 2.82
CA VAL A 516 8.07 6.89 1.85
C VAL A 516 8.88 7.94 2.61
N GLU A 517 10.21 7.84 2.54
CA GLU A 517 11.11 8.79 3.19
C GLU A 517 10.93 10.20 2.59
N PRO A 518 10.70 11.24 3.41
CA PRO A 518 10.41 12.58 2.90
C PRO A 518 11.53 13.17 2.03
N PHE A 519 11.17 13.59 0.81
CA PHE A 519 12.04 14.23 -0.16
C PHE A 519 13.24 13.37 -0.60
N GLU A 520 13.09 12.04 -0.61
CA GLU A 520 14.18 11.13 -1.01
C GLU A 520 14.50 11.23 -2.51
N GLU A 521 13.51 11.45 -3.38
CA GLU A 521 13.71 11.68 -4.82
C GLU A 521 14.63 12.88 -5.09
N LEU A 522 14.50 13.96 -4.32
CA LEU A 522 15.30 15.19 -4.44
C LEU A 522 16.76 15.02 -3.97
N ARG A 523 17.19 13.81 -3.56
CA ARG A 523 18.55 13.52 -3.11
C ARG A 523 19.40 12.99 -4.27
N THR A 524 20.50 13.66 -4.55
CA THR A 524 21.47 13.26 -5.59
C THR A 524 22.72 12.56 -5.05
N GLU A 525 23.00 12.68 -3.73
CA GLU A 525 24.16 12.07 -3.10
C GLU A 525 23.76 10.79 -2.36
N LEU A 526 24.36 9.66 -2.73
CA LEU A 526 23.99 8.33 -2.24
C LEU A 526 23.99 8.23 -0.70
N PHE A 527 24.97 8.85 -0.01
CA PHE A 527 25.02 8.82 1.46
C PHE A 527 23.82 9.51 2.14
N ARG A 528 23.13 10.43 1.45
CA ARG A 528 21.89 11.06 1.96
C ARG A 528 20.66 10.20 1.71
N ILE A 529 20.65 9.46 0.60
CA ILE A 529 19.61 8.49 0.27
C ILE A 529 19.65 7.31 1.25
N GLN A 530 20.85 6.81 1.54
CA GLN A 530 21.07 5.66 2.42
C GLN A 530 20.77 5.91 3.90
N GLU A 531 20.53 7.15 4.33
CA GLU A 531 20.36 7.47 5.75
C GLU A 531 18.93 7.27 6.26
N ASP A 532 17.95 7.21 5.35
CA ASP A 532 16.49 7.01 5.52
C ASP A 532 15.94 6.85 6.96
N VAL A 533 15.87 7.98 7.66
CA VAL A 533 15.62 8.07 9.10
C VAL A 533 14.15 7.82 9.43
N ALA A 534 13.22 8.42 8.67
CA ALA A 534 11.79 8.27 8.94
C ALA A 534 11.33 6.84 8.66
N ARG A 535 11.79 6.23 7.56
CA ARG A 535 11.56 4.82 7.20
C ARG A 535 12.18 3.87 8.22
N THR A 536 13.40 4.13 8.69
CA THR A 536 14.02 3.35 9.77
C THR A 536 13.17 3.38 11.05
N ASN A 537 12.76 4.57 11.49
CA ASN A 537 11.94 4.73 12.69
C ASN A 537 10.54 4.10 12.54
N TYR A 538 9.93 4.21 11.36
CA TYR A 538 8.67 3.53 11.03
C TYR A 538 8.80 2.02 11.25
N TYR A 539 9.77 1.37 10.60
CA TYR A 539 9.93 -0.08 10.72
C TYR A 539 10.19 -0.53 12.17
N MET A 540 11.07 0.18 12.89
CA MET A 540 11.42 -0.17 14.27
C MET A 540 10.24 -0.02 15.23
N THR A 541 9.42 1.02 15.08
CA THR A 541 8.24 1.22 15.92
C THR A 541 7.08 0.28 15.57
N TYR A 542 6.85 0.01 14.29
CA TYR A 542 5.81 -0.94 13.84
C TYR A 542 6.14 -2.37 14.26
N LEU A 543 7.38 -2.83 14.08
CA LEU A 543 7.79 -4.17 14.49
C LEU A 543 7.74 -4.39 16.01
N GLY A 544 8.08 -3.36 16.80
CA GLY A 544 7.89 -3.39 18.25
C GLY A 544 6.42 -3.54 18.64
N GLN A 545 5.50 -2.85 17.95
CA GLN A 545 4.06 -2.94 18.19
C GLN A 545 3.45 -4.27 17.72
N ILE A 546 3.98 -4.87 16.64
CA ILE A 546 3.63 -6.23 16.22
C ILE A 546 4.08 -7.26 17.27
N LEU A 547 5.27 -7.13 17.87
CA LEU A 547 5.69 -7.96 19.01
C LEU A 547 4.71 -7.85 20.18
N LEU A 548 4.31 -6.63 20.55
CA LEU A 548 3.36 -6.42 21.65
C LEU A 548 1.96 -6.99 21.33
N ALA A 549 1.49 -6.87 20.08
CA ALA A 549 0.23 -7.47 19.64
C ALA A 549 0.26 -9.02 19.75
N ILE A 550 1.39 -9.65 19.44
CA ILE A 550 1.57 -11.11 19.61
C ILE A 550 1.60 -11.48 21.10
N HIS A 551 2.47 -10.85 21.89
CA HIS A 551 2.78 -11.29 23.26
C HIS A 551 1.77 -10.86 24.32
N GLU A 552 1.17 -9.67 24.19
CA GLU A 552 0.26 -9.12 25.20
C GLU A 552 -1.22 -9.19 24.80
N ASP A 553 -1.53 -9.13 23.50
CA ASP A 553 -2.91 -9.21 23.01
C ASP A 553 -3.29 -10.58 22.40
N GLY A 554 -2.31 -11.46 22.16
CA GLY A 554 -2.54 -12.79 21.60
C GLY A 554 -2.94 -12.80 20.12
N VAL A 555 -2.63 -11.74 19.37
CA VAL A 555 -2.91 -11.69 17.92
C VAL A 555 -2.01 -12.71 17.20
N PRO A 556 -2.55 -13.64 16.39
CA PRO A 556 -1.81 -14.80 15.89
C PRO A 556 -0.94 -14.46 14.66
N ILE A 557 -0.10 -13.43 14.75
CA ILE A 557 0.71 -12.93 13.63
C ILE A 557 1.90 -13.87 13.38
N MET A 558 1.96 -14.44 12.18
CA MET A 558 2.99 -15.41 11.76
C MET A 558 3.93 -14.87 10.67
N GLY A 559 3.83 -13.59 10.32
CA GLY A 559 4.82 -12.90 9.51
C GLY A 559 4.52 -11.42 9.31
N ALA A 560 5.57 -10.69 8.94
CA ALA A 560 5.54 -9.27 8.59
C ALA A 560 6.45 -9.04 7.37
N PHE A 561 5.94 -8.35 6.36
CA PHE A 561 6.66 -8.13 5.08
C PHE A 561 6.85 -6.63 4.82
N ALA A 562 8.10 -6.20 4.70
CA ALA A 562 8.44 -4.80 4.42
C ALA A 562 8.11 -4.42 2.96
N TRP A 563 7.27 -3.39 2.77
CA TRP A 563 7.07 -2.74 1.47
C TRP A 563 8.06 -1.57 1.32
N ALA A 564 9.07 -1.63 0.46
CA ALA A 564 9.39 -2.70 -0.50
C ALA A 564 10.83 -3.19 -0.34
N MET A 565 11.13 -4.34 -0.95
CA MET A 565 12.50 -4.87 -1.08
C MET A 565 13.48 -3.82 -1.64
N ILE A 566 12.98 -2.95 -2.53
CA ILE A 566 13.74 -2.15 -3.48
C ILE A 566 12.90 -0.96 -3.94
N ASP A 567 13.53 0.17 -4.27
CA ASP A 567 12.85 1.29 -4.93
C ASP A 567 12.32 0.80 -6.30
N ASN A 568 11.07 1.12 -6.60
CA ASN A 568 10.32 0.53 -7.71
C ASN A 568 9.34 1.56 -8.33
N ALA A 569 8.51 1.14 -9.30
CA ALA A 569 7.45 1.97 -9.85
C ALA A 569 6.18 1.92 -8.99
N GLU A 570 5.98 2.94 -8.17
CA GLU A 570 4.85 3.11 -7.25
C GLU A 570 3.62 3.67 -7.97
N TRP A 571 3.05 2.87 -8.87
CA TRP A 571 1.75 3.11 -9.51
C TRP A 571 1.63 4.51 -10.15
N ASN A 572 0.65 5.32 -9.75
CA ASN A 572 0.46 6.68 -10.25
C ASN A 572 1.60 7.65 -9.87
N SER A 573 2.39 7.34 -8.84
CA SER A 573 3.57 8.12 -8.42
C SER A 573 4.83 7.79 -9.24
N GLY A 574 4.77 6.78 -10.12
CA GLY A 574 5.88 6.40 -10.98
C GLY A 574 7.12 6.01 -10.18
N LEU A 575 8.31 6.41 -10.63
CA LEU A 575 9.56 6.14 -9.92
C LEU A 575 9.81 7.15 -8.78
N SER A 576 8.94 8.14 -8.56
CA SER A 576 9.18 9.26 -7.64
C SER A 576 9.01 8.88 -6.17
N ALA A 577 7.99 8.11 -5.81
CA ALA A 577 7.81 7.63 -4.43
C ALA A 577 8.77 6.47 -4.12
N LYS A 578 9.65 6.67 -3.12
CA LYS A 578 10.66 5.67 -2.71
C LYS A 578 10.14 4.86 -1.52
N PHE A 579 9.74 3.61 -1.72
CA PHE A 579 9.40 2.68 -0.62
C PHE A 579 10.54 1.72 -0.25
N GLY A 580 11.58 1.62 -1.08
CA GLY A 580 12.59 0.57 -0.95
C GLY A 580 13.44 0.71 0.31
N ILE A 581 13.73 -0.42 0.96
CA ILE A 581 14.85 -0.56 1.89
C ILE A 581 16.22 -0.60 1.17
N GLN A 582 16.19 -0.71 -0.16
CA GLN A 582 17.33 -0.60 -1.04
C GLN A 582 17.08 0.47 -2.11
N HIS A 583 18.06 1.33 -2.32
CA HIS A 583 18.07 2.32 -3.39
C HIS A 583 18.39 1.69 -4.73
N VAL A 584 17.73 2.16 -5.79
CA VAL A 584 18.05 1.85 -7.20
C VAL A 584 18.55 3.10 -7.92
N ASN A 585 19.76 3.01 -8.46
CA ASN A 585 20.19 3.95 -9.50
C ASN A 585 19.55 3.52 -10.83
N TYR A 586 18.44 4.16 -11.24
CA TYR A 586 17.73 3.80 -12.46
C TYR A 586 18.52 3.98 -13.78
N THR A 587 19.71 4.60 -13.75
CA THR A 587 20.62 4.67 -14.91
C THR A 587 21.56 3.46 -14.99
N THR A 588 22.09 2.98 -13.87
CA THR A 588 23.05 1.84 -13.83
C THR A 588 22.40 0.51 -13.45
N LEU A 589 21.17 0.57 -12.92
CA LEU A 589 20.41 -0.50 -12.27
C LEU A 589 21.12 -1.08 -11.03
N GLU A 590 22.10 -0.37 -10.45
CA GLU A 590 22.81 -0.79 -9.24
C GLU A 590 21.94 -0.60 -7.98
N ARG A 591 22.01 -1.59 -7.08
CA ARG A 591 21.31 -1.58 -5.78
C ARG A 591 22.24 -1.21 -4.64
N SER A 592 21.80 -0.30 -3.76
CA SER A 592 22.50 0.10 -2.54
C SER A 592 21.60 -0.07 -1.31
N TYR A 593 22.10 -0.70 -0.24
CA TYR A 593 21.32 -0.83 1.01
C TYR A 593 21.15 0.53 1.69
N LYS A 594 19.95 0.85 2.18
CA LYS A 594 19.70 2.00 3.05
C LYS A 594 19.80 1.59 4.54
N ARG A 595 19.78 2.54 5.47
CA ARG A 595 19.85 2.31 6.93
C ARG A 595 18.71 1.40 7.38
N SER A 596 17.52 1.57 6.83
CA SER A 596 16.36 0.72 7.13
C SER A 596 16.63 -0.77 6.88
N ALA A 597 17.35 -1.15 5.82
CA ALA A 597 17.72 -2.54 5.56
C ALA A 597 18.63 -3.14 6.66
N PHE A 598 19.59 -2.38 7.16
CA PHE A 598 20.45 -2.82 8.27
C PHE A 598 19.67 -2.89 9.59
N ALA A 599 18.78 -1.93 9.86
CA ALA A 599 17.95 -1.92 11.06
C ALA A 599 16.98 -3.12 11.09
N LEU A 600 16.36 -3.45 9.95
CA LEU A 600 15.58 -4.68 9.78
C LEU A 600 16.45 -5.93 10.01
N SER A 601 17.62 -6.03 9.36
CA SER A 601 18.54 -7.17 9.55
C SER A 601 18.93 -7.39 11.02
N GLU A 602 19.28 -6.34 11.74
CA GLU A 602 19.66 -6.43 13.16
C GLU A 602 18.47 -6.81 14.04
N PHE A 603 17.30 -6.19 13.81
CA PHE A 603 16.07 -6.53 14.53
C PHE A 603 15.65 -7.98 14.28
N PHE A 604 15.70 -8.48 13.05
CA PHE A 604 15.32 -9.85 12.70
C PHE A 604 16.22 -10.88 13.39
N GLN A 605 17.54 -10.66 13.36
CA GLN A 605 18.52 -11.54 14.01
C GLN A 605 18.35 -11.59 15.53
N ALA A 606 17.95 -10.47 16.15
CA ALA A 606 17.72 -10.40 17.59
C ALA A 606 16.36 -10.98 18.03
N HIS A 607 15.34 -10.96 17.16
CA HIS A 607 13.96 -11.28 17.54
C HIS A 607 13.40 -12.60 16.97
N LEU A 608 14.09 -13.28 16.06
CA LEU A 608 13.74 -14.65 15.69
C LEU A 608 14.02 -15.65 16.81
N GLN A 609 13.24 -16.74 16.84
CA GLN A 609 13.62 -17.96 17.57
C GLN A 609 14.68 -18.72 16.77
N SER A 610 15.68 -19.24 17.48
CA SER A 610 16.78 -20.06 16.95
C SER A 610 16.35 -21.48 16.58
#